data_AF-A0A9Q0GEE8-F1
#
_entry.id   AF-A0A9Q0GEE8-F1
#
_cell.length_a   1.000
_cell.length_b   1.000
_cell.length_c   1.000
_cell.angle_alpha   90.00
_cell.angle_beta   90.00
_cell.angle_gamma   90.00
#
_symmetry.space_group_name_H-M   'P 1'
#
loop_
_entity.id
_entity.type
_entity.pdbx_description
1 polymer ?
#
loop_
_entity_poly.entity_id
_entity_poly.type
_entity_poly.pdbx_seq_one_letter_code
_entity_poly.pdbx_strand_id
1 'polypeptide(L)'
;MTLGLVLHSALLIPYFSWKYSHRRHHSNTGSLEHDELFVPKLKSKVPWFSKYLNNPPGRVLRLATTLIIGLPLYYVFNVSGRDYQRFASHFDPNSPIYSDQERLQIYISDVGVFATIYLLYKLALAQGFAWLMCVYGMPYLVHNALVVTIVYLHHTHPDLPHYDSSAWDWLRGALSTVDRDYGFFLNTLFHNITDAHVVHHLISTIPHYHAVEATKAIKPILGDYYQSDDTPFHKALWRSITECVYVGPDEGVPSQGVHWYRNKF
;
A
#
# COMPACT_ATOMS: atom_id res chain seq x y z
N MET A 1 20.17 9.42 1.53
CA MET A 1 19.34 9.86 0.39
C MET A 1 19.78 9.20 -0.92
N THR A 2 21.07 9.23 -1.26
CA THR A 2 21.60 8.64 -2.52
C THR A 2 21.38 7.13 -2.65
N LEU A 3 21.61 6.35 -1.60
CA LEU A 3 21.40 4.89 -1.64
C LEU A 3 19.93 4.54 -1.92
N GLY A 4 19.00 5.22 -1.24
CA GLY A 4 17.57 5.05 -1.46
C GLY A 4 17.17 5.34 -2.91
N LEU A 5 17.67 6.46 -3.47
CA LEU A 5 17.44 6.81 -4.86
C LEU A 5 17.91 5.72 -5.83
N VAL A 6 19.17 5.28 -5.72
CA VAL A 6 19.75 4.27 -6.63
C VAL A 6 18.98 2.95 -6.54
N LEU A 7 18.75 2.44 -5.34
CA LEU A 7 18.10 1.13 -5.15
C LEU A 7 16.63 1.14 -5.61
N HIS A 8 15.87 2.20 -5.32
CA HIS A 8 14.48 2.29 -5.76
C HIS A 8 14.37 2.52 -7.26
N SER A 9 15.26 3.33 -7.86
CA SER A 9 15.33 3.48 -9.31
C SER A 9 15.62 2.16 -10.01
N ALA A 10 16.53 1.34 -9.46
CA ALA A 10 16.80 -0.01 -9.95
C ALA A 10 15.59 -0.97 -9.84
N LEU A 11 14.60 -0.62 -9.01
CA LEU A 11 13.30 -1.30 -8.89
C LEU A 11 12.19 -0.55 -9.65
N LEU A 12 12.51 0.42 -10.51
CA LEU A 12 11.54 1.26 -11.23
C LEU A 12 10.55 2.01 -10.31
N ILE A 13 10.94 2.23 -9.05
CA ILE A 13 10.17 3.00 -8.07
C ILE A 13 10.76 4.41 -8.00
N PRO A 14 9.97 5.47 -8.23
CA PRO A 14 10.44 6.84 -8.05
C PRO A 14 10.63 7.14 -6.55
N TYR A 15 11.89 7.10 -6.09
CA TYR A 15 12.23 7.13 -4.65
C TYR A 15 11.59 8.27 -3.86
N PHE A 16 11.72 9.51 -4.35
CA PHE A 16 11.21 10.67 -3.64
C PHE A 16 9.69 10.73 -3.71
N SER A 17 9.10 10.37 -4.84
CA SER A 17 7.66 10.22 -4.98
C SER A 17 7.10 9.25 -3.94
N TRP A 18 7.69 8.04 -3.84
CA TRP A 18 7.38 7.06 -2.81
C TRP A 18 7.58 7.61 -1.41
N LYS A 19 8.74 8.22 -1.11
CA LYS A 19 9.06 8.80 0.20
C LYS A 19 7.99 9.80 0.66
N TYR A 20 7.54 10.67 -0.25
CA TYR A 20 6.62 11.75 0.05
C TYR A 20 5.16 11.30 0.14
N SER A 21 4.71 10.41 -0.73
CA SER A 21 3.36 9.82 -0.63
C SER A 21 3.27 8.86 0.56
N HIS A 22 4.29 8.04 0.80
CA HIS A 22 4.36 7.17 1.97
C HIS A 22 4.35 7.96 3.28
N ARG A 23 5.10 9.07 3.38
CA ARG A 23 5.04 9.96 4.55
C ARG A 23 3.61 10.49 4.79
N ARG A 24 2.91 10.89 3.72
CA ARG A 24 1.52 11.37 3.81
C ARG A 24 0.57 10.26 4.23
N HIS A 25 0.76 9.04 3.73
CA HIS A 25 0.03 7.85 4.20
C HIS A 25 0.21 7.68 5.72
N HIS A 26 1.45 7.66 6.24
CA HIS A 26 1.71 7.58 7.68
C HIS A 26 1.06 8.72 8.50
N SER A 27 0.95 9.92 7.93
CA SER A 27 0.30 11.05 8.61
C SER A 27 -1.24 11.00 8.55
N ASN A 28 -1.83 10.27 7.60
CA ASN A 28 -3.26 10.32 7.30
C ASN A 28 -3.94 8.95 7.20
N THR A 29 -3.25 7.86 7.58
CA THR A 29 -3.74 6.52 7.30
C THR A 29 -5.11 6.28 7.93
N GLY A 30 -5.97 5.53 7.25
CA GLY A 30 -7.35 5.29 7.69
C GLY A 30 -8.31 6.45 7.45
N SER A 31 -7.85 7.63 6.99
CA SER A 31 -8.74 8.71 6.53
C SER A 31 -9.29 8.41 5.13
N LEU A 32 -10.61 8.55 4.96
CA LEU A 32 -11.25 8.41 3.65
C LEU A 32 -10.91 9.54 2.67
N GLU A 33 -10.54 10.71 3.18
CA GLU A 33 -10.27 11.91 2.40
C GLU A 33 -8.79 12.18 2.16
N HIS A 34 -7.92 11.75 3.08
CA HIS A 34 -6.53 12.17 3.12
C HIS A 34 -5.48 11.06 3.06
N ASP A 35 -5.86 9.79 3.22
CA ASP A 35 -4.92 8.68 3.01
C ASP A 35 -4.46 8.60 1.54
N GLU A 36 -3.25 8.11 1.27
CA GLU A 36 -2.64 8.08 -0.06
C GLU A 36 -2.63 6.69 -0.70
N LEU A 37 -2.98 5.63 0.03
CA LEU A 37 -2.75 4.26 -0.43
C LEU A 37 -3.79 3.29 0.11
N PHE A 38 -4.34 2.45 -0.78
CA PHE A 38 -5.45 1.54 -0.50
C PHE A 38 -6.69 2.19 0.13
N VAL A 39 -6.98 3.44 -0.22
CA VAL A 39 -8.17 4.16 0.24
C VAL A 39 -9.42 3.42 -0.24
N PRO A 40 -10.27 2.90 0.66
CA PRO A 40 -11.46 2.18 0.24
C PRO A 40 -12.51 3.11 -0.33
N LYS A 41 -13.31 2.58 -1.25
CA LYS A 41 -14.42 3.32 -1.84
C LYS A 41 -15.67 3.19 -0.96
N LEU A 42 -16.40 4.29 -0.82
CA LEU A 42 -17.80 4.25 -0.37
C LEU A 42 -18.64 3.47 -1.38
N LYS A 43 -19.71 2.81 -0.92
CA LYS A 43 -20.62 2.03 -1.78
C LYS A 43 -21.07 2.77 -3.04
N SER A 44 -21.37 4.08 -2.91
CA SER A 44 -21.80 4.95 -4.01
C SER A 44 -20.73 5.19 -5.09
N LYS A 45 -19.44 5.06 -4.74
CA LYS A 45 -18.29 5.24 -5.66
C LYS A 45 -17.80 3.92 -6.25
N VAL A 46 -18.35 2.79 -5.85
CA VAL A 46 -18.00 1.48 -6.43
C VAL A 46 -18.52 1.41 -7.86
N PRO A 47 -17.69 1.04 -8.86
CA PRO A 47 -18.16 0.92 -10.24
C PRO A 47 -19.33 -0.06 -10.37
N TRP A 48 -20.33 0.30 -11.17
CA TRP A 48 -21.56 -0.50 -11.36
C TRP A 48 -21.28 -1.95 -11.77
N PHE A 49 -20.19 -2.19 -12.50
CA PHE A 49 -19.82 -3.52 -12.97
C PHE A 49 -19.17 -4.39 -11.88
N SER A 50 -18.72 -3.79 -10.76
CA SER A 50 -18.06 -4.52 -9.66
C SER A 50 -18.97 -5.57 -9.03
N LYS A 51 -20.30 -5.40 -9.10
CA LYS A 51 -21.26 -6.40 -8.62
C LYS A 51 -21.21 -7.70 -9.44
N TYR A 52 -20.99 -7.59 -10.75
CA TYR A 52 -20.87 -8.76 -11.64
C TYR A 52 -19.49 -9.43 -11.52
N LEU A 53 -18.46 -8.67 -11.14
CA LEU A 53 -17.13 -9.21 -10.87
C LEU A 53 -16.95 -9.73 -9.43
N ASN A 54 -17.97 -9.61 -8.56
CA ASN A 54 -17.90 -10.11 -7.18
C ASN A 54 -18.22 -11.62 -7.07
N ASN A 55 -17.63 -12.42 -7.95
CA ASN A 55 -17.69 -13.89 -7.97
C ASN A 55 -16.26 -14.46 -7.95
N PRO A 56 -16.05 -15.78 -7.75
CA PRO A 56 -14.70 -16.32 -7.61
C PRO A 56 -13.76 -16.02 -8.80
N PRO A 57 -14.16 -16.17 -10.08
CA PRO A 57 -13.32 -15.76 -11.21
C PRO A 57 -12.96 -14.27 -11.22
N GLY A 58 -13.94 -13.39 -10.97
CA GLY A 58 -13.69 -11.94 -10.92
C GLY A 58 -12.77 -11.53 -9.77
N ARG A 59 -12.85 -12.22 -8.62
CA ARG A 59 -11.93 -12.04 -7.49
C ARG A 59 -10.51 -12.48 -7.82
N VAL A 60 -10.33 -13.60 -8.51
CA VAL A 60 -9.02 -14.04 -9.00
C VAL A 60 -8.43 -13.01 -9.96
N LEU A 61 -9.23 -12.51 -10.92
CA LEU A 61 -8.78 -11.47 -11.85
C LEU A 61 -8.36 -10.20 -11.11
N ARG A 62 -9.18 -9.73 -10.15
CA ARG A 62 -8.87 -8.55 -9.35
C ARG A 62 -7.60 -8.74 -8.53
N LEU A 63 -7.45 -9.86 -7.84
CA LEU A 63 -6.24 -10.18 -7.07
C LEU A 63 -5.00 -10.25 -7.95
N ALA A 64 -5.07 -10.95 -9.09
CA ALA A 64 -3.96 -11.01 -10.05
C ALA A 64 -3.59 -9.61 -10.58
N THR A 65 -4.59 -8.79 -10.89
CA THR A 65 -4.38 -7.40 -11.35
C THR A 65 -3.68 -6.58 -10.28
N THR A 66 -4.17 -6.63 -9.03
CA THR A 66 -3.58 -5.94 -7.89
C THR A 66 -2.11 -6.36 -7.68
N LEU A 67 -1.81 -7.66 -7.68
CA LEU A 67 -0.46 -8.15 -7.38
C LEU A 67 0.55 -7.95 -8.52
N ILE A 68 0.11 -8.03 -9.79
CA ILE A 68 1.04 -8.00 -10.94
C ILE A 68 1.24 -6.56 -11.44
N ILE A 69 0.15 -5.80 -11.61
CA ILE A 69 0.20 -4.46 -12.22
C ILE A 69 -0.33 -3.36 -11.30
N GLY A 70 -0.76 -3.68 -10.08
CA GLY A 70 -1.28 -2.67 -9.13
C GLY A 70 -0.26 -1.59 -8.78
N LEU A 71 1.00 -1.97 -8.55
CA LEU A 71 2.05 -1.00 -8.23
C LEU A 71 2.37 -0.04 -9.39
N PRO A 72 2.57 -0.50 -10.65
CA PRO A 72 2.64 0.39 -11.80
C PRO A 72 1.41 1.30 -11.95
N LEU A 73 0.19 0.76 -11.77
CA LEU A 73 -1.04 1.55 -11.87
C LEU A 73 -1.13 2.61 -10.76
N TYR A 74 -0.65 2.31 -9.55
CA TYR A 74 -0.56 3.28 -8.47
C TYR A 74 0.38 4.43 -8.83
N TYR A 75 1.61 4.15 -9.27
CA TYR A 75 2.54 5.22 -9.59
C TYR A 75 2.12 6.03 -10.83
N VAL A 76 1.61 5.39 -11.87
CA VAL A 76 1.26 6.10 -13.12
C VAL A 76 -0.07 6.85 -12.99
N PHE A 77 -1.09 6.24 -12.38
CA PHE A 77 -2.48 6.74 -12.40
C PHE A 77 -3.10 6.93 -11.01
N ASN A 78 -2.32 6.83 -9.93
CA ASN A 78 -2.79 6.91 -8.55
C ASN A 78 -3.94 5.94 -8.21
N VAL A 79 -3.99 4.77 -8.87
CA VAL A 79 -5.02 3.76 -8.59
C VAL A 79 -4.89 3.29 -7.15
N SER A 80 -5.99 3.28 -6.40
CA SER A 80 -6.09 2.99 -4.96
C SER A 80 -5.61 4.10 -4.02
N GLY A 81 -5.11 5.22 -4.53
CA GLY A 81 -4.91 6.43 -3.72
C GLY A 81 -6.21 7.23 -3.59
N ARG A 82 -6.16 8.32 -2.82
CA ARG A 82 -7.27 9.28 -2.72
C ARG A 82 -7.59 9.96 -4.05
N ASP A 83 -8.83 10.45 -4.12
CA ASP A 83 -9.27 11.33 -5.20
C ASP A 83 -8.64 12.72 -5.02
N TYR A 84 -8.08 13.25 -6.10
CA TYR A 84 -7.59 14.62 -6.20
C TYR A 84 -8.46 15.44 -7.15
N GLN A 85 -8.44 16.77 -7.02
CA GLN A 85 -9.20 17.67 -7.88
C GLN A 85 -8.78 17.63 -9.36
N ARG A 86 -7.61 17.05 -9.65
CA ARG A 86 -7.11 16.79 -10.99
C ARG A 86 -6.39 15.45 -11.03
N PHE A 87 -6.03 15.02 -12.24
CA PHE A 87 -5.22 13.82 -12.45
C PHE A 87 -3.95 13.84 -11.58
N ALA A 88 -3.74 12.74 -10.85
CA ALA A 88 -2.62 12.52 -9.98
C ALA A 88 -1.74 11.40 -10.54
N SER A 89 -0.45 11.68 -10.63
CA SER A 89 0.59 10.72 -11.00
C SER A 89 1.79 10.94 -10.11
N HIS A 90 2.46 9.86 -9.72
CA HIS A 90 3.69 9.93 -8.93
C HIS A 90 4.91 10.30 -9.77
N PHE A 91 4.76 10.30 -11.10
CA PHE A 91 5.77 10.75 -12.08
C PHE A 91 5.49 12.17 -12.61
N ASP A 92 4.46 12.87 -12.11
CA ASP A 92 4.24 14.28 -12.43
C ASP A 92 4.80 15.13 -11.27
N PRO A 93 5.94 15.83 -11.45
CA PRO A 93 6.49 16.70 -10.42
C PRO A 93 5.52 17.80 -9.99
N ASN A 94 4.57 18.18 -10.85
CA ASN A 94 3.59 19.18 -10.48
C ASN A 94 2.40 18.56 -9.77
N SER A 95 2.20 17.23 -9.77
CA SER A 95 1.04 16.46 -9.26
C SER A 95 0.46 17.01 -7.95
N PRO A 96 -0.88 16.96 -7.74
CA PRO A 96 -1.49 17.52 -6.53
C PRO A 96 -1.09 16.75 -5.25
N ILE A 97 -0.36 15.64 -5.39
CA ILE A 97 0.28 14.91 -4.29
C ILE A 97 1.36 15.78 -3.64
N TYR A 98 2.12 16.56 -4.43
CA TYR A 98 3.35 17.21 -3.97
C TYR A 98 3.19 18.72 -3.79
N SER A 99 3.94 19.25 -2.84
CA SER A 99 4.14 20.69 -2.66
C SER A 99 5.25 21.21 -3.57
N ASP A 100 5.29 22.52 -3.77
CA ASP A 100 6.26 23.19 -4.66
C ASP A 100 7.72 22.91 -4.26
N GLN A 101 7.98 22.73 -2.97
CA GLN A 101 9.32 22.46 -2.43
C GLN A 101 9.80 21.03 -2.73
N GLU A 102 8.90 20.10 -3.01
CA GLU A 102 9.22 18.69 -3.25
C GLU A 102 9.48 18.38 -4.73
N ARG A 103 9.01 19.24 -5.65
CA ARG A 103 9.00 18.97 -7.10
C ARG A 103 10.37 18.63 -7.67
N LEU A 104 11.42 19.32 -7.24
CA LEU A 104 12.79 19.05 -7.70
C LEU A 104 13.23 17.61 -7.39
N GLN A 105 12.83 17.08 -6.23
CA GLN A 105 13.15 15.71 -5.86
C GLN A 105 12.35 14.69 -6.67
N ILE A 106 11.13 15.03 -7.11
CA ILE A 106 10.35 14.20 -8.03
C ILE A 106 11.08 14.08 -9.37
N TYR A 107 11.51 15.20 -9.96
CA TYR A 107 12.33 15.20 -11.17
C TYR A 107 13.58 14.31 -11.04
N ILE A 108 14.29 14.38 -9.92
CA ILE A 108 15.48 13.55 -9.67
C ILE A 108 15.12 12.05 -9.64
N SER A 109 13.98 11.69 -9.06
CA SER A 109 13.51 10.29 -9.05
C SER A 109 13.18 9.80 -10.45
N ASP A 110 12.47 10.62 -11.23
CA ASP A 110 12.03 10.28 -12.57
C ASP A 110 13.23 10.04 -13.48
N VAL A 111 14.25 10.91 -13.41
CA VAL A 111 15.52 10.71 -14.11
C VAL A 111 16.17 9.38 -13.74
N GLY A 112 16.18 9.01 -12.46
CA GLY A 112 16.72 7.72 -12.01
C GLY A 112 15.96 6.51 -12.58
N VAL A 113 14.63 6.58 -12.61
CA VAL A 113 13.79 5.53 -13.22
C VAL A 113 14.02 5.45 -14.73
N PHE A 114 14.04 6.58 -15.45
CA PHE A 114 14.30 6.60 -16.89
C PHE A 114 15.72 6.10 -17.24
N ALA A 115 16.72 6.44 -16.43
CA ALA A 115 18.07 5.91 -16.59
C ALA A 115 18.10 4.38 -16.43
N THR A 116 17.35 3.84 -15.47
CA THR A 116 17.21 2.39 -15.28
C THR A 116 16.50 1.75 -16.47
N ILE A 117 15.38 2.31 -16.94
CA ILE A 117 14.68 1.83 -18.14
C ILE A 117 15.60 1.79 -19.35
N TYR A 118 16.39 2.87 -19.56
CA TYR A 118 17.34 2.93 -20.66
C TYR A 118 18.43 1.86 -20.54
N LEU A 119 18.97 1.63 -19.33
CA LEU A 119 19.94 0.56 -19.08
C LEU A 119 19.34 -0.82 -19.39
N LEU A 120 18.12 -1.11 -18.91
CA LEU A 120 17.42 -2.36 -19.18
C LEU A 120 17.17 -2.56 -20.67
N TYR A 121 16.80 -1.49 -21.39
CA TYR A 121 16.69 -1.51 -22.85
C TYR A 121 18.02 -1.89 -23.53
N LYS A 122 19.14 -1.28 -23.13
CA LYS A 122 20.46 -1.61 -23.66
C LYS A 122 20.85 -3.07 -23.36
N LEU A 123 20.52 -3.58 -22.17
CA LEU A 123 20.75 -4.97 -21.79
C LEU A 123 19.88 -5.94 -22.61
N ALA A 124 18.60 -5.61 -22.86
CA ALA A 124 17.74 -6.40 -23.73
C ALA A 124 18.30 -6.51 -25.16
N LEU A 125 18.86 -5.42 -25.69
CA LEU A 125 19.50 -5.44 -27.01
C LEU A 125 20.78 -6.28 -27.03
N ALA A 126 21.55 -6.29 -25.94
CA ALA A 126 22.83 -6.99 -25.87
C ALA A 126 22.71 -8.49 -25.56
N GLN A 127 21.78 -8.87 -24.67
CA GLN A 127 21.64 -10.24 -24.14
C GLN A 127 20.35 -10.93 -24.59
N GLY A 128 19.41 -10.18 -25.21
CA GLY A 128 18.10 -10.67 -25.62
C GLY A 128 17.01 -10.45 -24.57
N PHE A 129 15.77 -10.34 -25.06
CA PHE A 129 14.60 -10.08 -24.21
C PHE A 129 14.33 -11.21 -23.21
N ALA A 130 14.45 -12.47 -23.64
CA ALA A 130 14.22 -13.62 -22.76
C ALA A 130 15.18 -13.63 -21.56
N TRP A 131 16.46 -13.33 -21.80
CA TRP A 131 17.46 -13.20 -20.74
C TRP A 131 17.09 -12.08 -19.76
N LEU A 132 16.71 -10.90 -20.25
CA LEU A 132 16.28 -9.78 -19.41
C LEU A 132 15.07 -10.17 -18.54
N MET A 133 14.08 -10.84 -19.13
CA MET A 133 12.89 -11.28 -18.39
C MET A 133 13.25 -12.30 -17.31
N CYS A 134 14.15 -13.24 -17.57
CA CYS A 134 14.58 -14.21 -16.55
C CYS A 134 15.37 -13.58 -15.41
N VAL A 135 16.32 -12.67 -15.71
CA VAL A 135 17.25 -12.12 -14.70
C VAL A 135 16.66 -10.93 -13.96
N TYR A 136 15.85 -10.10 -14.62
CA TYR A 136 15.29 -8.89 -14.04
C TYR A 136 13.76 -8.92 -13.97
N GLY A 137 13.09 -9.23 -15.08
CA GLY A 137 11.63 -9.12 -15.18
C GLY A 137 10.86 -9.98 -14.16
N MET A 138 11.16 -11.28 -14.09
CA MET A 138 10.48 -12.21 -13.18
C MET A 138 10.79 -11.92 -11.71
N PRO A 139 12.06 -11.73 -11.28
CA PRO A 139 12.36 -11.29 -9.92
C PRO A 139 11.67 -9.97 -9.54
N TYR A 140 11.62 -9.00 -10.46
CA TYR A 140 10.94 -7.73 -10.26
C TYR A 140 9.43 -7.91 -10.05
N LEU A 141 8.77 -8.77 -10.83
CA LEU A 141 7.34 -9.07 -10.64
C LEU A 141 7.06 -9.75 -9.30
N VAL A 142 7.93 -10.68 -8.87
CA VAL A 142 7.82 -11.33 -7.55
C VAL A 142 7.99 -10.29 -6.44
N HIS A 143 9.01 -9.43 -6.53
CA HIS A 143 9.22 -8.34 -5.57
C HIS A 143 7.99 -7.45 -5.45
N ASN A 144 7.43 -6.99 -6.58
CA ASN A 144 6.24 -6.15 -6.59
C ASN A 144 5.04 -6.85 -5.96
N ALA A 145 4.80 -8.12 -6.30
CA ALA A 145 3.71 -8.89 -5.71
C ALA A 145 3.85 -9.02 -4.19
N LEU A 146 5.07 -9.20 -3.68
CA LEU A 146 5.34 -9.26 -2.24
C LEU A 146 5.10 -7.91 -1.55
N VAL A 147 5.62 -6.81 -2.12
CA VAL A 147 5.39 -5.46 -1.59
C VAL A 147 3.90 -5.13 -1.55
N VAL A 148 3.18 -5.36 -2.64
CA VAL A 148 1.73 -5.13 -2.70
C VAL A 148 0.99 -6.01 -1.70
N THR A 149 1.39 -7.28 -1.54
CA THR A 149 0.79 -8.18 -0.55
C THR A 149 0.94 -7.65 0.87
N ILE A 150 2.12 -7.17 1.24
CA ILE A 150 2.37 -6.57 2.55
C ILE A 150 1.44 -5.38 2.73
N VAL A 151 1.57 -4.35 1.89
CA VAL A 151 0.80 -3.11 2.08
C VAL A 151 -0.71 -3.38 2.06
N TYR A 152 -1.21 -4.19 1.11
CA TYR A 152 -2.63 -4.51 1.02
C TYR A 152 -3.14 -5.21 2.29
N LEU A 153 -2.46 -6.23 2.79
CA LEU A 153 -2.95 -7.01 3.93
C LEU A 153 -2.87 -6.28 5.27
N HIS A 154 -1.99 -5.29 5.39
CA HIS A 154 -1.85 -4.51 6.62
C HIS A 154 -2.81 -3.31 6.66
N HIS A 155 -3.32 -2.87 5.50
CA HIS A 155 -4.25 -1.74 5.37
C HIS A 155 -5.65 -2.13 4.88
N THR A 156 -5.88 -3.40 4.57
CA THR A 156 -7.19 -3.89 4.11
C THR A 156 -7.58 -5.14 4.88
N HIS A 157 -8.45 -4.94 5.86
CA HIS A 157 -8.96 -6.00 6.74
C HIS A 157 -10.38 -5.65 7.22
N PRO A 158 -11.29 -6.63 7.38
CA PRO A 158 -12.66 -6.38 7.84
C PRO A 158 -12.75 -5.61 9.17
N ASP A 159 -11.82 -5.91 10.08
CA ASP A 159 -11.77 -5.33 11.43
C ASP A 159 -10.98 -4.02 11.51
N LEU A 160 -10.56 -3.45 10.36
CA LEU A 160 -9.90 -2.14 10.34
C LEU A 160 -10.92 -1.02 10.03
N PRO A 161 -11.14 -0.09 10.97
CA PRO A 161 -12.02 1.04 10.75
C PRO A 161 -11.36 2.05 9.82
N HIS A 162 -12.21 2.71 9.04
CA HIS A 162 -11.85 3.88 8.25
C HIS A 162 -12.69 5.05 8.73
N TYR A 163 -12.13 6.25 8.68
CA TYR A 163 -12.73 7.42 9.28
C TYR A 163 -12.93 8.52 8.26
N ASP A 164 -14.09 9.17 8.30
CA ASP A 164 -14.26 10.46 7.65
C ASP A 164 -13.65 11.59 8.49
N SER A 165 -13.59 12.78 7.90
CA SER A 165 -13.06 13.99 8.54
C SER A 165 -13.71 14.38 9.88
N SER A 166 -14.90 13.87 10.22
CA SER A 166 -15.57 14.17 11.50
C SER A 166 -15.05 13.33 12.66
N ALA A 167 -14.47 12.15 12.37
CA ALA A 167 -14.06 11.17 13.38
C ALA A 167 -12.59 10.79 13.32
N TRP A 168 -11.89 11.17 12.25
CA TRP A 168 -10.47 10.89 12.08
C TRP A 168 -9.61 11.75 13.00
N ASP A 169 -8.68 11.10 13.69
CA ASP A 169 -7.53 11.72 14.32
C ASP A 169 -6.29 10.86 14.02
N TRP A 170 -5.10 11.43 14.24
CA TRP A 170 -3.84 10.77 13.91
C TRP A 170 -3.68 9.41 14.61
N LEU A 171 -4.08 9.28 15.88
CA LEU A 171 -3.86 8.06 16.65
C LEU A 171 -4.80 6.95 16.18
N ARG A 172 -6.08 7.26 15.96
CA ARG A 172 -7.06 6.33 15.38
C ARG A 172 -6.59 5.84 14.02
N GLY A 173 -6.13 6.75 13.17
CA GLY A 173 -5.57 6.41 11.87
C GLY A 173 -4.36 5.49 11.98
N ALA A 174 -3.35 5.87 12.76
CA ALA A 174 -2.12 5.10 12.92
C ALA A 174 -2.35 3.69 13.51
N LEU A 175 -3.43 3.49 14.27
CA LEU A 175 -3.86 2.19 14.80
C LEU A 175 -4.75 1.40 13.82
N SER A 176 -5.23 2.00 12.72
CA SER A 176 -5.97 1.31 11.65
C SER A 176 -5.05 0.49 10.76
N THR A 177 -4.28 -0.40 11.38
CA THR A 177 -3.41 -1.35 10.69
C THR A 177 -3.26 -2.64 11.50
N VAL A 178 -2.84 -3.73 10.86
CA VAL A 178 -2.81 -5.06 11.49
C VAL A 178 -1.44 -5.71 11.31
N ASP A 179 -0.85 -6.19 12.41
CA ASP A 179 0.37 -7.00 12.37
C ASP A 179 0.06 -8.46 11.97
N ARG A 180 0.96 -9.08 11.22
CA ARG A 180 0.80 -10.42 10.66
C ARG A 180 2.09 -11.23 10.76
N ASP A 181 1.98 -12.44 11.26
CA ASP A 181 3.08 -13.41 11.22
C ASP A 181 3.04 -14.20 9.90
N TYR A 182 4.04 -13.99 9.03
CA TYR A 182 4.22 -14.78 7.79
C TYR A 182 5.15 -15.98 8.00
N GLY A 183 5.56 -16.23 9.25
CA GLY A 183 6.53 -17.23 9.64
C GLY A 183 7.95 -16.69 9.61
N PHE A 184 8.81 -17.30 10.44
CA PHE A 184 10.18 -16.87 10.69
C PHE A 184 10.97 -16.45 9.45
N PHE A 185 10.94 -17.27 8.38
CA PHE A 185 11.70 -16.98 7.16
C PHE A 185 11.22 -15.71 6.44
N LEU A 186 9.91 -15.55 6.28
CA LEU A 186 9.35 -14.40 5.57
C LEU A 186 9.42 -13.13 6.42
N ASN A 187 9.16 -13.20 7.72
CA ASN A 187 9.32 -12.04 8.59
C ASN A 187 10.78 -11.55 8.55
N THR A 188 11.75 -12.47 8.64
CA THR A 188 13.19 -12.12 8.54
C THR A 188 13.52 -11.48 7.20
N LEU A 189 13.02 -12.05 6.08
CA LEU A 189 13.23 -11.52 4.73
C LEU A 189 12.64 -10.10 4.57
N PHE A 190 11.49 -9.84 5.19
CA PHE A 190 10.83 -8.54 5.17
C PHE A 190 11.24 -7.62 6.32
N HIS A 191 12.34 -7.93 7.00
CA HIS A 191 12.87 -7.11 8.10
C HIS A 191 11.86 -6.87 9.24
N ASN A 192 11.00 -7.86 9.49
CA ASN A 192 9.92 -7.85 10.47
C ASN A 192 8.92 -6.70 10.28
N ILE A 193 8.81 -6.15 9.06
CA ILE A 193 7.79 -5.14 8.78
C ILE A 193 6.39 -5.75 8.89
N THR A 194 6.24 -7.06 8.68
CA THR A 194 4.94 -7.74 8.71
C THR A 194 4.40 -7.89 10.13
N ASP A 195 5.27 -8.14 11.10
CA ASP A 195 4.94 -8.38 12.51
C ASP A 195 5.33 -7.19 13.43
N ALA A 196 5.64 -6.03 12.85
CA ALA A 196 5.88 -4.78 13.55
C ALA A 196 5.34 -3.56 12.79
N HIS A 197 4.33 -3.75 11.95
CA HIS A 197 3.74 -2.71 11.12
C HIS A 197 2.94 -1.70 11.93
N VAL A 198 2.28 -2.11 13.00
CA VAL A 198 1.59 -1.20 13.94
C VAL A 198 2.57 -0.20 14.53
N VAL A 199 3.74 -0.66 15.00
CA VAL A 199 4.81 0.23 15.48
C VAL A 199 5.36 1.09 14.37
N HIS A 200 5.50 0.53 13.16
CA HIS A 200 5.92 1.30 12.00
C HIS A 200 5.00 2.49 11.72
N HIS A 201 3.68 2.34 11.91
CA HIS A 201 2.73 3.46 11.77
C HIS A 201 2.76 4.44 12.93
N LEU A 202 2.82 3.94 14.17
CA LEU A 202 2.86 4.80 15.35
C LEU A 202 4.15 5.61 15.44
N ILE A 203 5.29 4.99 15.11
CA ILE A 203 6.63 5.56 15.29
C ILE A 203 7.55 5.11 14.15
N SER A 204 7.26 5.58 12.93
CA SER A 204 8.02 5.24 11.70
C SER A 204 9.52 5.62 11.73
N THR A 205 9.96 6.39 12.73
CA THR A 205 11.38 6.74 12.93
C THR A 205 12.19 5.64 13.62
N ILE A 206 11.53 4.65 14.26
CA ILE A 206 12.21 3.49 14.84
C ILE A 206 12.80 2.66 13.69
N PRO A 207 14.10 2.35 13.71
CA PRO A 207 14.70 1.52 12.68
C PRO A 207 14.20 0.06 12.80
N HIS A 208 14.08 -0.62 11.66
CA HIS A 208 13.55 -1.99 11.58
C HIS A 208 14.23 -3.00 12.54
N TYR A 209 15.51 -2.84 12.84
CA TYR A 209 16.25 -3.72 13.76
C TYR A 209 15.87 -3.54 15.24
N HIS A 210 15.13 -2.49 15.62
CA HIS A 210 14.49 -2.32 16.93
C HIS A 210 12.96 -2.42 16.87
N ALA A 211 12.36 -2.61 15.69
CA ALA A 211 10.90 -2.60 15.53
C ALA A 211 10.23 -3.70 16.37
N VAL A 212 10.77 -4.92 16.35
CA VAL A 212 10.22 -6.06 17.14
C VAL A 212 10.33 -5.82 18.65
N GLU A 213 11.42 -5.20 19.11
CA GLU A 213 11.61 -4.83 20.52
C GLU A 213 10.54 -3.81 20.94
N ALA A 214 10.34 -2.77 20.12
CA ALA A 214 9.31 -1.76 20.34
C ALA A 214 7.89 -2.36 20.29
N THR A 215 7.60 -3.30 19.38
CA THR A 215 6.30 -3.99 19.30
C THR A 215 5.99 -4.71 20.59
N LYS A 216 6.95 -5.44 21.15
CA LYS A 216 6.78 -6.15 22.44
C LYS A 216 6.51 -5.18 23.59
N ALA A 217 7.12 -4.00 23.58
CA ALA A 217 6.93 -2.98 24.60
C ALA A 217 5.56 -2.27 24.49
N ILE A 218 5.07 -2.01 23.27
CA ILE A 218 3.85 -1.23 23.05
C ILE A 218 2.58 -2.08 23.10
N LYS A 219 2.66 -3.36 22.70
CA LYS A 219 1.51 -4.29 22.69
C LYS A 219 0.73 -4.33 24.01
N PRO A 220 1.35 -4.45 25.20
CA PRO A 220 0.61 -4.43 26.47
C PRO A 220 0.01 -3.05 26.80
N ILE A 221 0.57 -1.96 26.26
CA ILE A 221 0.05 -0.60 26.47
C ILE A 221 -1.20 -0.36 25.62
N LEU A 222 -1.17 -0.83 24.37
CA LEU A 222 -2.30 -0.71 23.45
C LEU A 222 -3.45 -1.65 23.80
N GLY A 223 -3.17 -2.82 24.39
CA GLY A 223 -4.21 -3.77 24.81
C GLY A 223 -5.15 -4.11 23.64
N ASP A 224 -6.44 -3.88 23.85
CA ASP A 224 -7.49 -4.18 22.87
C ASP A 224 -7.39 -3.34 21.57
N TYR A 225 -6.62 -2.24 21.57
CA TYR A 225 -6.38 -1.43 20.38
C TYR A 225 -5.30 -2.02 19.46
N TYR A 226 -4.51 -2.99 19.92
CA TYR A 226 -3.50 -3.63 19.08
C TYR A 226 -4.13 -4.74 18.23
N GLN A 227 -4.04 -4.60 16.91
CA GLN A 227 -4.58 -5.56 15.95
C GLN A 227 -3.48 -6.50 15.43
N SER A 228 -3.73 -7.81 15.52
CA SER A 228 -2.90 -8.83 14.89
C SER A 228 -3.75 -9.94 14.27
N ASP A 229 -3.29 -10.51 13.16
CA ASP A 229 -3.96 -11.59 12.46
C ASP A 229 -2.96 -12.65 11.93
N ASP A 230 -2.99 -13.82 12.56
CA ASP A 230 -2.12 -14.97 12.26
C ASP A 230 -2.63 -15.82 11.07
N THR A 231 -3.68 -15.37 10.37
CA THR A 231 -4.17 -16.06 9.17
C THR A 231 -3.06 -16.10 8.11
N PRO A 232 -2.72 -17.29 7.55
CA PRO A 232 -1.71 -17.40 6.51
C PRO A 232 -1.98 -16.43 5.35
N PHE A 233 -0.94 -15.72 4.89
CA PHE A 233 -1.10 -14.57 3.98
C PHE A 233 -1.95 -14.87 2.73
N HIS A 234 -1.85 -16.07 2.15
CA HIS A 234 -2.64 -16.45 0.97
C HIS A 234 -4.15 -16.60 1.29
N LYS A 235 -4.49 -17.08 2.49
CA LYS A 235 -5.88 -17.11 2.98
C LYS A 235 -6.36 -15.70 3.32
N ALA A 236 -5.50 -14.88 3.93
CA ALA A 236 -5.79 -13.49 4.23
C ALA A 236 -6.05 -12.68 2.94
N LEU A 237 -5.27 -12.90 1.87
CA LEU A 237 -5.50 -12.30 0.55
C LEU A 237 -6.89 -12.67 0.01
N TRP A 238 -7.26 -13.95 0.12
CA TRP A 238 -8.57 -14.41 -0.32
C TRP A 238 -9.72 -13.85 0.51
N ARG A 239 -9.55 -13.74 1.83
CA ARG A 239 -10.52 -13.11 2.73
C ARG A 239 -10.67 -11.63 2.42
N SER A 240 -9.58 -10.85 2.41
CA SER A 240 -9.60 -9.41 2.16
C SER A 240 -10.21 -9.10 0.79
N ILE A 241 -9.87 -9.85 -0.26
CA ILE A 241 -10.49 -9.63 -1.58
C ILE A 241 -11.97 -10.03 -1.61
N THR A 242 -12.44 -10.88 -0.70
CA THR A 242 -13.84 -11.32 -0.62
C THR A 242 -14.70 -10.38 0.24
N GLU A 243 -14.14 -9.87 1.32
CA GLU A 243 -14.87 -9.14 2.37
C GLU A 243 -14.70 -7.62 2.26
N CYS A 244 -13.56 -7.15 1.77
CA CYS A 244 -13.20 -5.74 1.68
C CYS A 244 -13.50 -5.16 0.29
N VAL A 245 -14.79 -5.05 -0.08
CA VAL A 245 -15.19 -4.53 -1.40
C VAL A 245 -15.42 -3.01 -1.38
N TYR A 246 -16.10 -2.53 -0.34
CA TYR A 246 -16.38 -1.11 -0.13
C TYR A 246 -16.53 -0.86 1.37
N VAL A 247 -16.52 0.41 1.79
CA VAL A 247 -16.77 0.78 3.19
C VAL A 247 -18.08 1.56 3.35
N GLY A 248 -18.72 1.40 4.51
CA GLY A 248 -19.96 2.08 4.85
C GLY A 248 -20.15 2.21 6.37
N PRO A 249 -21.01 3.14 6.82
CA PRO A 249 -21.29 3.33 8.25
C PRO A 249 -22.08 2.15 8.80
N ASP A 250 -21.97 1.90 10.10
CA ASP A 250 -22.70 0.82 10.78
C ASP A 250 -24.21 0.83 10.52
N GLU A 251 -24.79 -0.35 10.29
CA GLU A 251 -26.23 -0.48 10.01
C GLU A 251 -27.02 -0.19 11.29
N GLY A 252 -27.99 0.73 11.20
CA GLY A 252 -28.89 1.03 12.32
C GLY A 252 -28.32 1.99 13.38
N VAL A 253 -27.11 2.53 13.19
CA VAL A 253 -26.49 3.53 14.07
C VAL A 253 -26.25 4.81 13.27
N PRO A 254 -26.54 6.01 13.82
CA PRO A 254 -26.13 7.26 13.18
C PRO A 254 -24.62 7.23 12.88
N SER A 255 -24.23 7.59 11.65
CA SER A 255 -22.82 7.60 11.25
C SER A 255 -22.03 8.52 12.18
N GLN A 256 -21.19 7.95 13.04
CA GLN A 256 -20.24 8.69 13.88
C GLN A 256 -18.90 8.90 13.14
N GLY A 257 -18.95 8.98 11.81
CA GLY A 257 -17.78 9.10 10.94
C GLY A 257 -16.88 7.87 10.87
N VAL A 258 -17.34 6.70 11.38
CA VAL A 258 -16.63 5.42 11.31
C VAL A 258 -17.25 4.53 10.23
N HIS A 259 -16.40 3.94 9.40
CA HIS A 259 -16.77 3.13 8.26
C HIS A 259 -16.04 1.79 8.28
N TRP A 260 -16.78 0.73 7.97
CA TRP A 260 -16.27 -0.65 7.97
C TRP A 260 -16.42 -1.29 6.61
N TYR A 261 -15.55 -2.25 6.32
CA TYR A 261 -15.60 -3.00 5.07
C TYR A 261 -16.86 -3.87 4.97
N ARG A 262 -17.38 -3.96 3.75
CA ARG A 262 -18.55 -4.75 3.38
C ARG A 262 -18.40 -5.32 1.98
N ASN A 263 -19.18 -6.37 1.71
CA ASN A 263 -19.17 -7.07 0.43
C ASN A 263 -20.56 -7.32 -0.19
N LYS A 264 -21.64 -6.83 0.45
CA LYS A 264 -23.03 -7.03 -0.02
C LYS A 264 -23.54 -5.83 -0.82
N PHE A 265 -23.82 -6.04 -2.10
CA PHE A 265 -24.38 -5.01 -2.98
C PHE A 265 -25.87 -4.79 -2.70
#